data_AF-A0A7K1KAP6-F1
#
_entry.id   AF-A0A7K1KAP6-F1
#
_cell.length_a   1.000
_cell.length_b   1.000
_cell.length_c   1.000
_cell.angle_alpha   90.00
_cell.angle_beta   90.00
_cell.angle_gamma   90.00
#
_symmetry.space_group_name_H-M   'P 1'
#
loop_
_entity.id
_entity.type
_entity.pdbx_description
1 polymer ?
#
loop_
_entity_poly.entity_id
_entity_poly.type
_entity_poly.pdbx_seq_one_letter_code
_entity_poly.pdbx_strand_id
1 'polypeptide(L)'
;MQHTVRSVTLVVAVSAASLLTGCDAGEDIMAPLALPTSQINGAQPQAVSAQPEQDHNGELAITSQQHTYLDELKVAGITPSSELLGLSIGSYVCQARAAKQDDQAVRDFVLPLVRSDVRAAHSGQGSPTPGDIDAAATDYIRIATEHLC
;
A
#
# COMPACT_ATOMS: atom_id res chain seq x y z
N MET A 1 34.85 31.95 -35.40
CA MET A 1 34.98 30.59 -34.84
C MET A 1 33.76 29.81 -35.32
N GLN A 2 33.90 28.98 -36.35
CA GLN A 2 32.79 28.24 -36.96
C GLN A 2 32.95 26.76 -36.59
N HIS A 3 32.03 26.24 -35.77
CA HIS A 3 31.95 24.82 -35.46
C HIS A 3 30.77 24.22 -36.23
N THR A 4 31.09 23.48 -37.28
CA THR A 4 30.18 22.59 -37.99
C THR A 4 30.43 21.18 -37.49
N VAL A 5 29.51 20.56 -36.73
CA VAL A 5 29.38 19.09 -36.73
C VAL A 5 27.93 18.66 -36.45
N ARG A 6 27.24 18.31 -37.55
CA ARG A 6 26.39 17.14 -37.77
C ARG A 6 25.56 16.57 -36.60
N SER A 7 24.25 16.79 -36.70
CA SER A 7 23.19 15.94 -36.13
C SER A 7 23.32 14.48 -36.59
N VAL A 8 23.16 13.54 -35.65
CA VAL A 8 22.88 12.13 -35.93
C VAL A 8 21.57 11.80 -35.22
N THR A 9 20.49 11.77 -35.98
CA THR A 9 19.17 11.33 -35.54
C THR A 9 19.12 9.81 -35.65
N LEU A 10 19.22 9.11 -34.52
CA LEU A 10 19.08 7.66 -34.46
C LEU A 10 17.60 7.33 -34.22
N VAL A 11 16.87 7.09 -35.30
CA VAL A 11 15.50 6.57 -35.26
C VAL A 11 15.59 5.06 -35.02
N VAL A 12 15.34 4.64 -33.79
CA VAL A 12 15.14 3.22 -33.45
C VAL A 12 13.65 2.93 -33.54
N ALA A 13 13.26 2.24 -34.61
CA ALA A 13 11.95 1.62 -34.75
C ALA A 13 11.97 0.28 -33.99
N VAL A 14 11.30 0.21 -32.85
CA VAL A 14 11.04 -1.07 -32.15
C VAL A 14 9.62 -1.52 -32.50
N SER A 15 9.56 -2.66 -33.18
CA SER A 15 8.34 -3.33 -33.61
C SER A 15 7.56 -3.88 -32.41
N ALA A 16 6.27 -3.58 -32.34
CA ALA A 16 5.33 -4.22 -31.43
C ALA A 16 4.92 -5.59 -31.99
N ALA A 17 5.24 -6.68 -31.27
CA ALA A 17 4.70 -8.00 -31.53
C ALA A 17 3.68 -8.32 -30.43
N SER A 18 2.40 -8.14 -30.74
CA SER A 18 1.27 -8.53 -29.89
C SER A 18 1.04 -10.03 -30.01
N LEU A 19 1.48 -10.82 -29.03
CA LEU A 19 1.09 -12.23 -28.92
C LEU A 19 -0.16 -12.34 -28.06
N LEU A 20 -1.28 -12.66 -28.73
CA LEU A 20 -2.53 -13.07 -28.10
C LEU A 20 -2.36 -14.51 -27.57
N THR A 21 -2.29 -14.65 -26.25
CA THR A 21 -2.51 -15.94 -25.57
C THR A 21 -3.90 -15.90 -24.95
N GLY A 22 -4.76 -16.84 -25.36
CA GLY A 22 -6.16 -16.93 -24.99
C GLY A 22 -6.41 -17.32 -23.54
N CYS A 23 -7.60 -16.95 -23.06
CA CYS A 23 -8.20 -17.42 -21.82
C CYS A 23 -8.48 -18.92 -21.92
N ASP A 24 -7.84 -19.72 -21.07
CA ASP A 24 -8.37 -21.02 -20.68
C ASP A 24 -9.21 -20.82 -19.41
N ALA A 25 -10.51 -21.11 -19.52
CA ALA A 25 -11.41 -21.19 -18.38
C ALA A 25 -11.27 -22.59 -17.77
N GLY A 26 -10.21 -22.78 -16.98
CA GLY A 26 -10.03 -23.94 -16.13
C GLY A 26 -10.88 -23.79 -14.87
N GLU A 27 -12.09 -24.31 -14.91
CA GLU A 27 -12.99 -24.47 -13.77
C GLU A 27 -12.45 -25.59 -12.87
N ASP A 28 -11.45 -25.28 -12.02
CA ASP A 28 -10.96 -26.20 -11.00
C ASP A 28 -11.55 -25.79 -9.65
N ILE A 29 -12.59 -26.52 -9.24
CA ILE A 29 -13.18 -26.44 -7.90
C ILE A 29 -12.12 -26.96 -6.93
N MET A 30 -11.38 -26.04 -6.30
CA MET A 30 -10.49 -26.37 -5.19
C MET A 30 -11.32 -26.96 -4.05
N ALA A 31 -11.28 -28.29 -3.92
CA ALA A 31 -11.69 -28.98 -2.71
C ALA A 31 -10.89 -28.42 -1.52
N PRO A 32 -11.50 -28.27 -0.33
CA PRO A 32 -10.77 -27.81 0.84
C PRO A 32 -9.69 -28.85 1.18
N LEU A 33 -8.42 -28.46 1.03
CA LEU A 33 -7.30 -29.20 1.59
C LEU A 33 -7.48 -29.22 3.10
N ALA A 34 -7.95 -30.33 3.64
CA ALA A 34 -7.77 -30.65 5.05
C ALA A 34 -6.26 -30.71 5.29
N LEU A 35 -5.74 -29.71 6.00
CA LEU A 35 -4.33 -29.64 6.39
C LEU A 35 -3.98 -30.89 7.22
N PRO A 36 -2.96 -31.67 6.84
CA PRO A 36 -2.43 -32.68 7.73
C PRO A 36 -1.76 -31.97 8.90
N THR A 37 -2.20 -32.30 10.11
CA THR A 37 -1.48 -31.95 11.35
C THR A 37 -0.16 -32.70 11.39
N SER A 38 0.84 -32.18 10.68
CA SER A 38 2.23 -32.56 10.89
C SER A 38 2.70 -31.89 12.18
N GLN A 39 2.69 -32.69 13.26
CA GLN A 39 3.38 -32.38 14.50
C GLN A 39 4.88 -32.22 14.21
N ILE A 40 5.35 -30.98 14.12
CA ILE A 40 6.78 -30.66 14.07
C ILE A 40 7.16 -30.20 15.47
N ASN A 41 7.93 -31.06 16.14
CA ASN A 41 8.53 -30.82 17.42
C ASN A 41 9.75 -29.92 17.25
N GLY A 42 9.69 -28.67 17.74
CA GLY A 42 10.86 -27.80 17.94
C GLY A 42 10.85 -26.49 17.14
N ALA A 43 11.00 -25.39 17.86
CA ALA A 43 11.04 -23.98 17.44
C ALA A 43 9.67 -23.37 17.09
N GLN A 44 9.01 -22.86 18.13
CA GLN A 44 7.80 -22.05 18.07
C GLN A 44 8.14 -20.68 17.45
N PRO A 45 7.62 -20.31 16.26
CA PRO A 45 7.40 -18.91 15.97
C PRO A 45 6.32 -18.48 16.97
N GLN A 46 6.59 -17.49 17.81
CA GLN A 46 5.52 -16.76 18.48
C GLN A 46 4.73 -16.01 17.41
N ALA A 47 3.84 -16.72 16.72
CA ALA A 47 2.67 -16.12 16.14
C ALA A 47 1.94 -15.49 17.32
N VAL A 48 1.96 -14.16 17.37
CA VAL A 48 1.08 -13.41 18.26
C VAL A 48 -0.32 -13.88 17.92
N SER A 49 -0.91 -14.69 18.80
CA SER A 49 -2.28 -15.13 18.71
C SER A 49 -3.14 -13.90 18.99
N ALA A 50 -3.35 -13.06 17.98
CA ALA A 50 -4.45 -12.12 17.98
C ALA A 50 -5.72 -12.96 17.79
N GLN A 51 -6.22 -13.53 18.89
CA GLN A 51 -7.58 -14.03 18.92
C GLN A 51 -8.48 -12.86 18.53
N PRO A 52 -9.30 -12.98 17.45
CA PRO A 52 -10.31 -11.98 17.18
C PRO A 52 -11.26 -12.01 18.37
N GLU A 53 -11.29 -10.96 19.17
CA GLU A 53 -12.41 -10.76 20.08
C GLU A 53 -13.64 -10.66 19.20
N GLN A 54 -14.54 -11.63 19.33
CA GLN A 54 -15.76 -11.68 18.55
C GLN A 54 -16.74 -10.62 19.07
N ASP A 55 -16.49 -9.36 18.74
CA ASP A 55 -17.49 -8.32 18.88
C ASP A 55 -18.51 -8.51 17.75
N HIS A 56 -19.75 -8.83 18.13
CA HIS A 56 -20.81 -9.27 17.23
C HIS A 56 -21.58 -8.10 16.59
N ASN A 57 -21.00 -6.91 16.56
CA ASN A 57 -21.43 -5.80 15.72
C ASN A 57 -20.38 -5.65 14.63
N GLY A 58 -20.78 -5.56 13.36
CA GLY A 58 -19.86 -5.44 12.20
C GLY A 58 -19.04 -4.15 12.13
N GLU A 59 -18.75 -3.53 13.26
CA GLU A 59 -17.77 -2.47 13.44
C GLU A 59 -16.37 -3.09 13.40
N LEU A 60 -15.45 -2.47 12.67
CA LEU A 60 -14.06 -2.89 12.66
C LEU A 60 -13.53 -2.79 14.10
N ALA A 61 -13.09 -3.89 14.71
CA ALA A 61 -12.43 -3.86 16.01
C ALA A 61 -11.05 -3.18 15.86
N ILE A 62 -10.99 -1.88 16.14
CA ILE A 62 -9.79 -1.06 16.03
C ILE A 62 -9.02 -1.10 17.36
N THR A 63 -7.72 -1.36 17.31
CA THR A 63 -6.88 -1.38 18.52
C THR A 63 -6.59 0.05 19.01
N SER A 64 -6.22 0.21 20.28
CA SER A 64 -5.84 1.53 20.82
C SER A 64 -4.70 2.18 20.02
N GLN A 65 -3.74 1.39 19.53
CA GLN A 65 -2.63 1.88 18.70
C GLN A 65 -3.13 2.39 17.33
N GLN A 66 -4.06 1.66 16.70
CA GLN A 66 -4.69 2.07 15.45
C GLN A 66 -5.52 3.35 15.61
N HIS A 67 -6.20 3.53 16.75
CA HIS A 67 -6.88 4.79 17.07
C HIS A 67 -5.89 5.96 17.19
N THR A 68 -4.79 5.78 17.94
CA THR A 68 -3.74 6.82 18.06
C THR A 68 -3.21 7.23 16.69
N TYR A 69 -2.91 6.26 15.83
CA TYR A 69 -2.47 6.53 14.46
C TYR A 69 -3.48 7.38 13.66
N LEU A 70 -4.77 7.03 13.70
CA LEU A 70 -5.81 7.79 13.01
C LEU A 70 -5.98 9.20 13.58
N ASP A 71 -5.80 9.39 14.88
CA ASP A 71 -5.89 10.71 15.50
C ASP A 71 -4.68 11.58 15.17
N GLU A 72 -3.47 11.02 15.12
CA GLU A 72 -2.27 11.74 14.68
C GLU A 72 -2.34 12.15 13.20
N LEU A 73 -2.97 11.34 12.34
CA LEU A 73 -3.29 11.76 10.98
C LEU A 73 -4.16 13.02 10.97
N LYS A 74 -5.24 13.05 11.79
CA LYS A 74 -6.13 14.22 11.88
C LYS A 74 -5.39 15.45 12.41
N VAL A 75 -4.52 15.29 13.41
CA VAL A 75 -3.68 16.38 13.94
C VAL A 75 -2.76 16.96 12.87
N ALA A 76 -2.23 16.11 11.99
CA ALA A 76 -1.43 16.53 10.83
C ALA A 76 -2.28 17.09 9.66
N GLY A 77 -3.60 17.20 9.82
CA GLY A 77 -4.51 17.69 8.78
C GLY A 77 -4.84 16.64 7.70
N ILE A 78 -4.45 15.39 7.88
CA ILE A 78 -4.80 14.29 6.99
C ILE A 78 -6.14 13.72 7.43
N THR A 79 -7.14 13.84 6.57
CA THR A 79 -8.44 13.17 6.73
C THR A 79 -8.54 12.05 5.69
N PRO A 80 -8.34 10.78 6.09
CA PRO A 80 -8.54 9.67 5.19
C PRO A 80 -9.97 9.66 4.64
N SER A 81 -10.14 9.20 3.39
CA SER A 81 -11.47 9.00 2.79
C SER A 81 -12.30 7.94 3.53
N SER A 82 -11.63 7.01 4.22
CA SER A 82 -12.21 6.17 5.26
C SER A 82 -11.13 5.75 6.25
N GLU A 83 -11.51 5.46 7.50
CA GLU A 83 -10.60 4.96 8.52
C GLU A 83 -9.92 3.65 8.08
N LEU A 84 -10.68 2.74 7.46
CA LEU A 84 -10.14 1.48 6.94
C LEU A 84 -9.06 1.71 5.88
N LEU A 85 -9.25 2.67 4.96
CA LEU A 85 -8.21 2.97 3.96
C LEU A 85 -6.98 3.60 4.61
N GLY A 86 -7.16 4.52 5.56
CA GLY A 86 -6.05 5.06 6.35
C GLY A 86 -5.24 3.97 7.05
N LEU A 87 -5.92 3.05 7.76
CA LEU A 87 -5.31 1.90 8.41
C LEU A 87 -4.61 0.95 7.43
N SER A 88 -5.19 0.74 6.24
CA SER A 88 -4.57 -0.07 5.19
C SER A 88 -3.27 0.56 4.70
N ILE A 89 -3.25 1.88 4.45
CA ILE A 89 -2.03 2.62 4.06
C ILE A 89 -0.96 2.49 5.15
N GLY A 90 -1.31 2.74 6.42
CA GLY A 90 -0.39 2.58 7.54
C GLY A 90 0.16 1.15 7.67
N SER A 91 -0.68 0.13 7.47
CA SER A 91 -0.27 -1.28 7.50
C SER A 91 0.79 -1.60 6.44
N TYR A 92 0.65 -1.04 5.23
CA TYR A 92 1.65 -1.19 4.17
C TYR A 92 2.98 -0.50 4.50
N VAL A 93 2.94 0.67 5.16
CA VAL A 93 4.16 1.30 5.67
C VAL A 93 4.87 0.35 6.64
N CYS A 94 4.15 -0.18 7.65
CA CYS A 94 4.76 -1.07 8.64
C CYS A 94 5.33 -2.35 8.04
N GLN A 95 4.64 -2.95 7.07
CA GLN A 95 5.16 -4.12 6.34
C GLN A 95 6.46 -3.79 5.60
N ALA A 96 6.52 -2.66 4.90
CA ALA A 96 7.71 -2.27 4.15
C ALA A 96 8.88 -1.92 5.10
N ARG A 97 8.61 -1.29 6.25
CA ARG A 97 9.62 -1.05 7.31
C ARG A 97 10.12 -2.34 7.93
N ALA A 98 9.24 -3.29 8.24
CA ALA A 98 9.63 -4.61 8.74
C ALA A 98 10.49 -5.39 7.72
N ALA A 99 10.25 -5.19 6.42
CA ALA A 99 11.05 -5.72 5.33
C ALA A 99 12.36 -4.94 5.08
N LYS A 100 12.67 -3.92 5.90
CA LYS A 100 13.87 -3.07 5.79
C LYS A 100 14.02 -2.38 4.44
N GLN A 101 12.90 -2.06 3.79
CA GLN A 101 12.89 -1.23 2.59
C GLN A 101 13.39 0.17 2.95
N ASP A 102 14.14 0.78 2.04
CA ASP A 102 14.55 2.18 2.17
C ASP A 102 13.35 3.13 2.01
N ASP A 103 13.55 4.40 2.35
CA ASP A 103 12.48 5.41 2.33
C ASP A 103 11.86 5.60 0.95
N GLN A 104 12.65 5.47 -0.11
CA GLN A 104 12.15 5.63 -1.47
C GLN A 104 11.28 4.44 -1.87
N ALA A 105 11.70 3.21 -1.54
CA ALA A 105 10.92 2.00 -1.80
C ALA A 105 9.60 1.99 -1.01
N VAL A 106 9.59 2.42 0.25
CA VAL A 106 8.34 2.60 1.02
C VAL A 106 7.44 3.61 0.34
N ARG A 107 8.00 4.76 -0.06
CA ARG A 107 7.26 5.83 -0.74
C ARG A 107 6.63 5.37 -2.05
N ASP A 108 7.40 4.70 -2.90
CA ASP A 108 6.94 4.22 -4.20
C ASP A 108 5.78 3.22 -4.06
N PHE A 109 5.79 2.43 -2.97
CA PHE A 109 4.70 1.50 -2.66
C PHE A 109 3.41 2.20 -2.23
N VAL A 110 3.50 3.20 -1.35
CA VAL A 110 2.30 3.83 -0.75
C VAL A 110 1.73 4.99 -1.58
N LEU A 111 2.54 5.65 -2.41
CA LEU A 111 2.13 6.83 -3.17
C LEU A 111 0.87 6.60 -4.03
N PRO A 112 0.68 5.45 -4.72
CA PRO A 112 -0.55 5.19 -5.46
C PRO A 112 -1.80 5.11 -4.56
N LEU A 113 -1.68 4.58 -3.35
CA LEU A 113 -2.77 4.46 -2.39
C LEU A 113 -3.15 5.83 -1.81
N VAL A 114 -2.15 6.60 -1.37
CA VAL A 114 -2.34 7.96 -0.86
C VAL A 114 -2.97 8.86 -1.92
N ARG A 115 -2.51 8.75 -3.17
CA ARG A 115 -3.12 9.47 -4.29
C ARG A 115 -4.60 9.14 -4.47
N SER A 116 -5.01 7.88 -4.30
CA SER A 116 -6.41 7.48 -4.36
C SER A 116 -7.20 8.06 -3.19
N ASP A 117 -6.64 7.95 -1.98
CA ASP A 117 -7.25 8.43 -0.74
C ASP A 117 -7.48 9.95 -0.75
N VAL A 118 -6.43 10.72 -1.06
CA VAL A 118 -6.49 12.19 -1.14
C VAL A 118 -7.52 12.63 -2.18
N ARG A 119 -7.56 12.00 -3.37
CA ARG A 119 -8.59 12.33 -4.37
C ARG A 119 -10.00 12.04 -3.89
N ALA A 120 -10.20 10.91 -3.22
CA ALA A 120 -11.50 10.54 -2.67
C ALA A 120 -11.94 11.51 -1.57
N ALA A 121 -11.04 11.88 -0.66
CA ALA A 121 -11.29 12.86 0.40
C ALA A 121 -11.61 14.27 -0.14
N HIS A 122 -11.04 14.65 -1.28
CA HIS A 122 -11.28 15.94 -1.93
C HIS A 122 -12.49 15.95 -2.89
N SER A 123 -13.32 14.90 -2.90
CA SER A 123 -14.51 14.84 -3.74
C SER A 123 -15.41 16.06 -3.49
N GLY A 124 -15.54 16.94 -4.50
CA GLY A 124 -16.33 18.17 -4.42
C GLY A 124 -15.57 19.44 -4.00
N GLN A 125 -14.26 19.36 -3.72
CA GLN A 125 -13.43 20.50 -3.26
C GLN A 125 -12.31 20.88 -4.25
N GLY A 126 -12.35 20.35 -5.47
CA GLY A 126 -11.31 20.52 -6.50
C GLY A 126 -10.32 19.36 -6.52
N SER A 127 -9.59 19.21 -7.63
CA SER A 127 -8.58 18.14 -7.71
C SER A 127 -7.34 18.50 -6.88
N PRO A 128 -6.84 17.58 -6.03
CA PRO A 128 -5.59 17.81 -5.32
C PRO A 128 -4.43 17.97 -6.30
N THR A 129 -3.45 18.80 -5.94
CA THR A 129 -2.22 18.99 -6.71
C THR A 129 -1.25 17.82 -6.46
N PRO A 130 -0.22 17.64 -7.32
CA PRO A 130 0.85 16.68 -7.04
C PRO A 130 1.57 16.95 -5.71
N GLY A 131 1.74 18.23 -5.34
CA GLY A 131 2.37 18.62 -4.07
C GLY A 131 1.55 18.20 -2.85
N ASP A 132 0.22 18.29 -2.91
CA ASP A 132 -0.66 17.86 -1.82
C ASP A 132 -0.57 16.34 -1.60
N ILE A 133 -0.50 15.57 -2.70
CA ILE A 133 -0.35 14.12 -2.65
C ILE A 133 1.02 13.74 -2.06
N ASP A 134 2.09 14.44 -2.47
CA ASP A 134 3.44 14.18 -1.99
C ASP A 134 3.61 14.54 -0.50
N ALA A 135 2.99 15.64 -0.06
CA ALA A 135 2.95 16.02 1.35
C ALA A 135 2.17 14.97 2.18
N ALA A 136 0.98 14.60 1.73
CA ALA A 136 0.19 13.56 2.38
C ALA A 136 0.93 12.22 2.47
N ALA A 137 1.65 11.82 1.42
CA ALA A 137 2.42 10.58 1.44
C ALA A 137 3.56 10.64 2.47
N THR A 138 4.22 11.79 2.59
CA THR A 138 5.26 12.02 3.59
C THR A 138 4.69 11.89 5.01
N ASP A 139 3.53 12.51 5.27
CA ASP A 139 2.89 12.44 6.59
C ASP A 139 2.34 11.05 6.91
N TYR A 140 1.70 10.38 5.96
CA TYR A 140 1.25 8.99 6.13
C TYR A 140 2.41 8.07 6.52
N ILE A 141 3.57 8.18 5.85
CA ILE A 141 4.75 7.36 6.14
C ILE A 141 5.31 7.69 7.52
N ARG A 142 5.49 8.98 7.84
CA ARG A 142 6.04 9.44 9.12
C ARG A 142 5.16 8.98 10.29
N ILE A 143 3.87 9.31 10.26
CA ILE A 143 2.93 9.05 11.35
C ILE A 143 2.71 7.55 11.55
N ALA A 144 2.63 6.76 10.48
CA ALA A 144 2.55 5.30 10.60
C ALA A 144 3.82 4.75 11.26
N THR A 145 5.00 5.23 10.87
CA THR A 145 6.27 4.78 11.45
C THR A 145 6.39 5.14 12.94
N GLU A 146 5.85 6.29 13.36
CA GLU A 146 5.94 6.79 14.74
C GLU A 146 4.90 6.16 15.69
N HIS A 147 3.70 5.86 15.18
CA HIS A 147 2.54 5.56 16.03
C HIS A 147 1.85 4.22 15.75
N LEU A 148 2.13 3.58 14.61
CA LEU A 148 1.47 2.33 14.21
C LEU A 148 2.44 1.15 14.09
N CYS A 149 3.65 1.43 13.59
CA CYS A 149 4.77 0.52 13.65
C CYS A 149 5.48 0.67 15.02
#